data_AF-A0A353LY48-F1
#
_entry.id   AF-A0A353LY48-F1
#
_cell.length_a   1.000
_cell.length_b   1.000
_cell.length_c   1.000
_cell.angle_alpha   90.00
_cell.angle_beta   90.00
_cell.angle_gamma   90.00
#
_symmetry.space_group_name_H-M   'P 1'
#
loop_
_entity.id
_entity.type
_entity.pdbx_description
1 polymer ?
#
loop_
_entity_poly.entity_id
_entity_poly.type
_entity_poly.pdbx_seq_one_letter_code
_entity_poly.pdbx_strand_id
1 'polypeptide(L)'
;LWVNHPGEKAWVGSGRPSYWSGNGYLPRVTQYQNFAIALFGIGQEHDVDFTHAYAPLFAFDQYRLEGNWLFVAKNGGYAGLYSILPIVMQTEGPFKGRELIALGRKNAWVLRLADREEFATWGEFCAAMQGIHFAIDEHGITFIDPFHGEIHYGKAQSLAVNGAPVENLYHSVEGKLTIKGSDPRR
;
A
#
# COMPACT_ATOMS: atom_id res chain seq x y z
N LEU A 1 -7.15 4.65 2.73
CA LEU A 1 -6.91 3.21 2.48
C LEU A 1 -6.17 2.68 3.69
N TRP A 2 -6.48 1.48 4.16
CA TRP A 2 -5.79 0.87 5.29
C TRP A 2 -5.61 -0.63 5.04
N VAL A 3 -4.42 -1.17 5.32
CA VAL A 3 -4.06 -2.56 5.06
C VAL A 3 -3.62 -3.21 6.37
N ASN A 4 -4.09 -4.43 6.61
CA ASN A 4 -3.69 -5.22 7.77
C ASN A 4 -3.83 -6.73 7.55
N HIS A 5 -3.20 -7.50 8.44
CA HIS A 5 -3.51 -8.90 8.68
C HIS A 5 -4.55 -8.99 9.80
N PRO A 6 -5.78 -9.50 9.56
CA PRO A 6 -6.78 -9.69 10.61
C PRO A 6 -6.24 -10.56 11.75
N GLY A 7 -6.53 -10.20 13.01
CA GLY A 7 -6.21 -11.06 14.15
C GLY A 7 -7.18 -12.23 14.34
N GLU A 8 -8.37 -12.15 13.74
CA GLU A 8 -9.41 -13.17 13.77
C GLU A 8 -10.26 -13.10 12.51
N LYS A 9 -11.02 -14.17 12.20
CA LYS A 9 -11.95 -14.19 11.05
C LYS A 9 -13.30 -13.51 11.34
N ALA A 10 -13.68 -13.43 12.62
CA ALA A 10 -14.95 -12.87 13.04
C ALA A 10 -14.92 -11.34 12.94
N TRP A 11 -15.80 -10.76 12.13
CA TRP A 11 -15.87 -9.30 11.95
C TRP A 11 -16.49 -8.56 13.14
N VAL A 12 -17.33 -9.25 13.95
CA VAL A 12 -17.72 -8.83 15.30
C VAL A 12 -17.15 -9.86 16.26
N GLY A 13 -15.86 -9.71 16.56
CA GLY A 13 -15.14 -10.56 17.51
C GLY A 13 -14.57 -9.77 18.68
N SER A 14 -14.07 -10.52 19.67
CA SER A 14 -13.41 -9.97 20.86
C SER A 14 -11.89 -9.98 20.74
N GLY A 15 -11.33 -10.45 19.62
CA GLY A 15 -9.89 -10.56 19.40
C GLY A 15 -9.16 -9.22 19.58
N ARG A 16 -7.92 -9.30 20.05
CA ARG A 16 -6.99 -8.17 20.18
C ARG A 16 -5.61 -8.67 19.75
N PRO A 17 -5.25 -8.61 18.46
CA PRO A 17 -5.90 -7.90 17.34
C PRO A 17 -7.25 -8.48 16.89
N SER A 18 -8.15 -7.65 16.34
CA SER A 18 -9.45 -8.08 15.77
C SER A 18 -9.40 -8.13 14.24
N TYR A 19 -10.54 -8.31 13.58
CA TYR A 19 -10.65 -8.29 12.10
C TYR A 19 -10.08 -6.99 11.50
N TRP A 20 -10.43 -5.84 12.08
CA TRP A 20 -10.07 -4.49 11.61
C TRP A 20 -9.28 -3.69 12.65
N SER A 21 -8.65 -4.30 13.64
CA SER A 21 -7.85 -3.52 14.61
C SER A 21 -6.54 -4.22 14.93
N GLY A 22 -5.45 -3.55 14.54
CA GLY A 22 -4.10 -4.08 14.65
C GLY A 22 -3.75 -5.07 13.54
N ASN A 23 -2.70 -5.84 13.78
CA ASN A 23 -2.25 -6.89 12.88
C ASN A 23 -2.03 -8.18 13.66
N GLY A 24 -2.66 -9.29 13.28
CA GLY A 24 -2.36 -10.61 13.87
C GLY A 24 -0.89 -11.02 13.68
N TYR A 25 -0.29 -10.55 12.58
CA TYR A 25 1.13 -10.70 12.25
C TYR A 25 1.63 -9.34 11.77
N LEU A 26 2.65 -8.80 12.43
CA LEU A 26 3.18 -7.49 12.07
C LEU A 26 3.91 -7.57 10.71
N PRO A 27 3.55 -6.72 9.74
CA PRO A 27 4.30 -6.62 8.50
C PRO A 27 5.64 -5.91 8.74
N ARG A 28 6.62 -6.20 7.89
CA ARG A 28 7.77 -5.30 7.72
C ARG A 28 7.32 -4.17 6.80
N VAL A 29 7.40 -2.94 7.27
CA VAL A 29 6.90 -1.76 6.55
C VAL A 29 8.03 -0.79 6.29
N THR A 30 7.99 -0.15 5.12
CA THR A 30 8.77 1.04 4.81
C THR A 30 7.91 2.06 4.08
N GLN A 31 8.32 3.32 4.15
CA GLN A 31 7.72 4.42 3.42
C GLN A 31 8.85 5.30 2.90
N TYR A 32 8.70 5.79 1.67
CA TYR A 32 9.53 6.86 1.14
C TYR A 32 8.69 7.81 0.33
N GLN A 33 8.77 9.09 0.69
CA GLN A 33 7.92 10.14 0.15
C GLN A 33 6.44 9.70 0.14
N ASN A 34 5.88 9.54 -1.06
CA ASN A 34 4.51 9.20 -1.38
C ASN A 34 4.35 7.74 -1.87
N PHE A 35 5.23 6.83 -1.46
CA PHE A 35 4.98 5.38 -1.54
C PHE A 35 5.24 4.65 -0.22
N ALA A 36 4.58 3.52 -0.02
CA ALA A 36 4.79 2.61 1.10
C ALA A 36 4.73 1.14 0.65
N ILE A 37 5.49 0.29 1.32
CA ILE A 37 5.53 -1.16 1.07
C ILE A 37 5.33 -1.88 2.40
N ALA A 38 4.41 -2.85 2.43
CA ALA A 38 4.16 -3.71 3.58
C ALA A 38 4.33 -5.18 3.19
N LEU A 39 5.33 -5.86 3.77
CA LEU A 39 5.62 -7.27 3.54
C LEU A 39 5.05 -8.11 4.68
N PHE A 40 4.10 -9.00 4.35
CA PHE A 40 3.48 -9.94 5.27
C PHE A 40 4.02 -11.35 5.06
N GLY A 41 4.35 -12.01 6.17
CA GLY A 41 4.65 -13.44 6.25
C GLY A 41 3.92 -14.04 7.43
N ILE A 42 2.77 -14.65 7.18
CA ILE A 42 1.88 -15.19 8.20
C ILE A 42 2.28 -16.65 8.49
N GLY A 43 2.44 -16.99 9.77
CA GLY A 43 2.73 -18.34 10.23
C GLY A 43 1.60 -19.33 9.92
N GLN A 44 1.91 -20.62 9.86
CA GLN A 44 0.92 -21.67 9.53
C GLN A 44 -0.06 -21.91 10.69
N GLU A 45 0.37 -21.60 11.91
CA GLU A 45 -0.41 -21.73 13.14
C GLU A 45 -1.50 -20.66 13.30
N HIS A 46 -1.47 -19.59 12.50
CA HIS A 46 -2.49 -18.56 12.55
C HIS A 46 -3.70 -18.93 11.68
N ASP A 47 -4.91 -18.85 12.25
CA ASP A 47 -6.15 -19.27 11.59
C ASP A 47 -6.52 -18.42 10.37
N VAL A 48 -6.18 -17.13 10.41
CA VAL A 48 -6.32 -16.19 9.29
C VAL A 48 -5.13 -16.37 8.35
N ASP A 49 -5.42 -16.58 7.07
CA ASP A 49 -4.45 -16.90 6.01
C ASP A 49 -4.48 -15.88 4.86
N PHE A 50 -5.02 -14.69 5.12
CA PHE A 50 -5.16 -13.62 4.14
C PHE A 50 -4.83 -12.28 4.76
N THR A 51 -4.47 -11.32 3.91
CA THR A 51 -4.41 -9.90 4.29
C THR A 51 -5.51 -9.16 3.54
N HIS A 52 -5.93 -8.02 4.07
CA HIS A 52 -6.98 -7.25 3.43
C HIS A 52 -6.72 -5.75 3.49
N ALA A 53 -7.46 -5.02 2.68
CA ALA A 53 -7.46 -3.59 2.67
C ALA A 53 -8.87 -3.02 2.84
N TYR A 54 -9.03 -2.10 3.79
CA TYR A 54 -10.18 -1.22 3.86
C TYR A 54 -10.07 -0.12 2.80
N ALA A 55 -10.98 -0.17 1.84
CA ALA A 55 -11.09 0.71 0.69
C ALA A 55 -12.56 1.08 0.44
N PRO A 56 -13.11 2.10 1.14
CA PRO A 56 -14.50 2.50 1.00
C PRO A 56 -14.73 3.19 -0.35
N LEU A 57 -15.06 2.41 -1.38
CA LEU A 57 -15.10 2.89 -2.77
C LEU A 57 -16.08 4.06 -2.97
N PHE A 58 -17.17 4.08 -2.21
CA PHE A 58 -18.18 5.16 -2.23
C PHE A 58 -17.63 6.54 -1.81
N ALA A 59 -16.48 6.59 -1.14
CA ALA A 59 -15.89 7.85 -0.68
C ALA A 59 -15.02 8.54 -1.76
N PHE A 60 -14.64 7.82 -2.80
CA PHE A 60 -13.79 8.29 -3.89
C PHE A 60 -14.61 8.83 -5.06
N ASP A 61 -14.04 9.77 -5.82
CA ASP A 61 -14.73 10.37 -6.97
C ASP A 61 -14.79 9.38 -8.15
N GLN A 62 -13.76 8.54 -8.25
CA GLN A 62 -13.69 7.42 -9.20
C GLN A 62 -12.71 6.36 -8.67
N TYR A 63 -12.91 5.12 -9.11
CA TYR A 63 -12.04 3.99 -8.80
C TYR A 63 -11.94 3.03 -9.99
N ARG A 64 -10.88 2.22 -10.03
CA ARG A 64 -10.70 1.13 -10.98
C ARG A 64 -10.07 -0.07 -10.28
N LEU A 65 -10.61 -1.25 -10.51
CA LEU A 65 -9.98 -2.52 -10.14
C LEU A 65 -9.49 -3.18 -11.42
N GLU A 66 -8.19 -3.48 -11.49
CA GLU A 66 -7.60 -4.07 -12.69
C GLU A 66 -6.39 -4.94 -12.32
N GLY A 67 -6.47 -6.24 -12.60
CA GLY A 67 -5.49 -7.21 -12.10
C GLY A 67 -5.41 -7.15 -10.57
N ASN A 68 -4.22 -6.96 -10.03
CA ASN A 68 -4.01 -6.85 -8.58
C ASN A 68 -3.95 -5.38 -8.09
N TRP A 69 -4.39 -4.43 -8.91
CA TRP A 69 -4.44 -3.01 -8.55
C TRP A 69 -5.86 -2.57 -8.16
N LEU A 70 -5.92 -1.77 -7.11
CA LEU A 70 -6.96 -0.79 -6.87
C LEU A 70 -6.41 0.61 -7.16
N PHE A 71 -7.02 1.32 -8.10
CA PHE A 71 -6.82 2.75 -8.30
C PHE A 71 -8.01 3.53 -7.75
N VAL A 72 -7.75 4.65 -7.08
CA VAL A 72 -8.77 5.58 -6.61
C VAL A 72 -8.31 7.02 -6.85
N ALA A 73 -9.28 7.94 -6.99
CA ALA A 73 -9.01 9.36 -7.05
C ALA A 73 -9.95 10.14 -6.12
N LYS A 74 -9.43 11.21 -5.52
CA LYS A 74 -10.22 12.15 -4.71
C LYS A 74 -9.67 13.57 -4.82
N ASN A 75 -10.50 14.52 -5.21
CA ASN A 75 -10.16 15.96 -5.21
C ASN A 75 -8.81 16.30 -5.90
N GLY A 76 -8.47 15.58 -6.97
CA GLY A 76 -7.20 15.76 -7.70
C GLY A 76 -6.01 14.96 -7.16
N GLY A 77 -6.14 14.27 -6.02
CA GLY A 77 -5.19 13.26 -5.56
C GLY A 77 -5.52 11.87 -6.11
N TYR A 78 -4.47 11.07 -6.34
CA TYR A 78 -4.52 9.71 -6.87
C TYR A 78 -3.87 8.73 -5.90
N ALA A 79 -4.40 7.52 -5.84
CA ALA A 79 -3.76 6.42 -5.14
C ALA A 79 -3.87 5.12 -5.93
N GLY A 80 -2.78 4.38 -5.98
CA GLY A 80 -2.70 3.01 -6.48
C GLY A 80 -2.30 2.10 -5.32
N LEU A 81 -3.11 1.09 -5.05
CA LEU A 81 -2.82 0.04 -4.08
C LEU A 81 -2.68 -1.28 -4.82
N TYR A 82 -1.47 -1.82 -4.82
CA TYR A 82 -1.14 -3.10 -5.44
C TYR A 82 -0.98 -4.18 -4.38
N SER A 83 -1.41 -5.39 -4.70
CA SER A 83 -1.03 -6.62 -3.99
C SER A 83 -0.30 -7.57 -4.94
N ILE A 84 0.70 -8.30 -4.45
CA ILE A 84 1.34 -9.34 -5.27
C ILE A 84 0.41 -10.54 -5.48
N LEU A 85 -0.56 -10.72 -4.58
CA LEU A 85 -1.61 -11.73 -4.69
C LEU A 85 -2.86 -11.11 -5.35
N PRO A 86 -3.69 -11.93 -6.00
CA PRO A 86 -4.98 -11.47 -6.53
C PRO A 86 -5.85 -10.86 -5.42
N ILE A 87 -6.41 -9.69 -5.70
CA ILE A 87 -7.34 -8.99 -4.80
C ILE A 87 -8.78 -9.24 -5.23
N VAL A 88 -9.67 -9.46 -4.27
CA VAL A 88 -11.11 -9.62 -4.51
C VAL A 88 -11.88 -8.61 -3.68
N MET A 89 -12.67 -7.77 -4.36
CA MET A 89 -13.61 -6.85 -3.70
C MET A 89 -14.76 -7.63 -3.08
N GLN A 90 -15.04 -7.39 -1.80
CA GLN A 90 -16.22 -7.94 -1.16
C GLN A 90 -17.48 -7.29 -1.74
N THR A 91 -18.39 -8.11 -2.27
CA THR A 91 -19.64 -7.68 -2.92
C THR A 91 -20.87 -7.91 -2.05
N GLU A 92 -20.69 -8.45 -0.85
CA GLU A 92 -21.76 -8.80 0.10
C GLU A 92 -21.33 -8.52 1.54
N GLY A 93 -22.26 -8.69 2.48
CA GLY A 93 -22.01 -8.46 3.90
C GLY A 93 -21.80 -6.99 4.28
N PRO A 94 -21.40 -6.72 5.54
CA PRO A 94 -21.27 -5.36 6.07
C PRO A 94 -20.17 -4.53 5.40
N PHE A 95 -19.16 -5.17 4.82
CA PHE A 95 -18.03 -4.51 4.15
C PHE A 95 -18.14 -4.52 2.62
N LYS A 96 -19.33 -4.81 2.08
CA LYS A 96 -19.63 -4.69 0.66
C LYS A 96 -19.14 -3.35 0.10
N GLY A 97 -18.31 -3.40 -0.95
CA GLY A 97 -17.75 -2.22 -1.62
C GLY A 97 -16.75 -1.43 -0.76
N ARG A 98 -16.23 -2.04 0.32
CA ARG A 98 -15.32 -1.40 1.28
C ARG A 98 -14.08 -2.23 1.59
N GLU A 99 -14.01 -3.46 1.13
CA GLU A 99 -12.96 -4.40 1.51
C GLU A 99 -12.41 -5.14 0.30
N LEU A 100 -11.08 -5.19 0.21
CA LEU A 100 -10.33 -6.03 -0.71
C LEU A 100 -9.63 -7.13 0.08
N ILE A 101 -9.84 -8.38 -0.29
CA ILE A 101 -9.17 -9.52 0.32
C ILE A 101 -8.12 -10.06 -0.64
N ALA A 102 -6.91 -10.28 -0.13
CA ALA A 102 -5.83 -10.97 -0.81
C ALA A 102 -5.53 -12.28 -0.07
N LEU A 103 -6.04 -13.40 -0.62
CA LEU A 103 -5.91 -14.73 -0.02
C LEU A 103 -4.49 -15.27 -0.19
N GLY A 104 -3.83 -15.59 0.92
CA GLY A 104 -2.49 -16.16 0.96
C GLY A 104 -1.64 -15.62 2.11
N ARG A 105 -0.75 -16.48 2.62
CA ARG A 105 0.06 -16.21 3.82
C ARG A 105 1.29 -15.32 3.57
N LYS A 106 1.72 -15.19 2.31
CA LYS A 106 2.87 -14.37 1.90
C LYS A 106 2.40 -13.33 0.89
N ASN A 107 2.35 -12.08 1.30
CA ASN A 107 1.86 -10.99 0.47
C ASN A 107 2.74 -9.76 0.63
N ALA A 108 2.84 -8.95 -0.42
CA ALA A 108 3.32 -7.58 -0.33
C ALA A 108 2.22 -6.66 -0.83
N TRP A 109 1.99 -5.59 -0.07
CA TRP A 109 1.16 -4.47 -0.50
C TRP A 109 2.06 -3.29 -0.83
N VAL A 110 1.82 -2.66 -1.98
CA VAL A 110 2.50 -1.43 -2.39
C VAL A 110 1.46 -0.33 -2.57
N LEU A 111 1.60 0.76 -1.81
CA LEU A 111 0.77 1.95 -1.94
C LEU A 111 1.60 3.03 -2.65
N ARG A 112 1.07 3.61 -3.72
CA ARG A 112 1.62 4.78 -4.39
C ARG A 112 0.58 5.89 -4.42
N LEU A 113 0.90 7.05 -3.86
CA LEU A 113 0.08 8.26 -3.89
C LEU A 113 0.68 9.24 -4.90
N ALA A 114 -0.16 9.95 -5.63
CA ALA A 114 0.28 11.02 -6.52
C ALA A 114 -0.79 12.11 -6.60
N ASP A 115 -0.50 13.18 -7.32
CA ASP A 115 -1.46 14.22 -7.65
C ASP A 115 -1.26 14.69 -9.10
N ARG A 116 -1.86 15.85 -9.41
CA ARG A 116 -1.82 16.46 -10.75
C ARG A 116 -0.47 17.06 -11.12
N GLU A 117 0.42 17.29 -10.17
CA GLU A 117 1.77 17.79 -10.45
C GLU A 117 2.68 16.66 -10.91
N GLU A 118 2.52 15.46 -10.33
CA GLU A 118 3.25 14.25 -10.76
C GLU A 118 2.65 13.62 -12.03
N PHE A 119 1.32 13.55 -12.14
CA PHE A 119 0.63 12.97 -13.29
C PHE A 119 -0.54 13.88 -13.69
N ALA A 120 -0.53 14.44 -14.90
CA ALA A 120 -1.51 15.43 -15.30
C ALA A 120 -2.96 14.89 -15.26
N THR A 121 -3.13 13.58 -15.51
CA THR A 121 -4.42 12.90 -15.41
C THR A 121 -4.40 11.62 -14.58
N TRP A 122 -5.55 11.25 -14.03
CA TRP A 122 -5.73 9.96 -13.35
C TRP A 122 -5.47 8.77 -14.27
N GLY A 123 -5.79 8.91 -15.56
CA GLY A 123 -5.55 7.87 -16.57
C GLY A 123 -4.06 7.63 -16.81
N GLU A 124 -3.26 8.71 -16.89
CA GLU A 124 -1.80 8.62 -16.98
C GLU A 124 -1.21 7.94 -15.75
N PHE A 125 -1.66 8.32 -14.55
CA PHE A 125 -1.25 7.66 -13.31
C PHE A 125 -1.56 6.16 -13.36
N CYS A 126 -2.79 5.75 -13.68
CA CYS A 126 -3.16 4.33 -13.77
C CYS A 126 -2.27 3.58 -14.76
N ALA A 127 -2.11 4.12 -15.99
CA ALA A 127 -1.31 3.47 -17.03
C ALA A 127 0.17 3.32 -16.61
N ALA A 128 0.74 4.35 -15.98
CA ALA A 128 2.11 4.32 -15.49
C ALA A 128 2.30 3.26 -14.39
N MET A 129 1.36 3.15 -13.44
CA MET A 129 1.40 2.14 -12.39
C MET A 129 1.21 0.72 -12.93
N GLN A 130 0.33 0.54 -13.92
CA GLN A 130 0.11 -0.76 -14.57
C GLN A 130 1.33 -1.24 -15.37
N GLY A 131 2.20 -0.31 -15.81
CA GLY A 131 3.47 -0.64 -16.45
C GLY A 131 4.54 -1.15 -15.49
N ILE A 132 4.34 -1.06 -14.16
CA ILE A 132 5.32 -1.49 -13.18
C ILE A 132 5.38 -3.03 -13.11
N HIS A 133 6.59 -3.56 -13.26
CA HIS A 133 6.88 -4.96 -12.98
C HIS A 133 7.48 -5.10 -11.57
N PHE A 134 6.83 -5.90 -10.73
CA PHE A 134 7.33 -6.21 -9.39
C PHE A 134 8.04 -7.56 -9.39
N ALA A 135 9.35 -7.54 -9.12
CA ALA A 135 10.14 -8.74 -8.87
C ALA A 135 10.16 -9.00 -7.35
N ILE A 136 9.62 -10.14 -6.92
CA ILE A 136 9.55 -10.53 -5.51
C ILE A 136 10.20 -11.89 -5.31
N ASP A 137 11.05 -12.00 -4.31
CA ASP A 137 11.71 -13.23 -3.92
C ASP A 137 11.80 -13.36 -2.38
N GLU A 138 12.63 -14.28 -1.92
CA GLU A 138 12.89 -14.50 -0.49
C GLU A 138 13.69 -13.37 0.19
N HIS A 139 14.35 -12.53 -0.60
CA HIS A 139 15.18 -11.41 -0.17
C HIS A 139 14.38 -10.11 -0.09
N GLY A 140 13.38 -9.88 -0.94
CA GLY A 140 12.60 -8.65 -0.91
C GLY A 140 11.69 -8.42 -2.12
N ILE A 141 11.44 -7.15 -2.38
CA ILE A 141 10.71 -6.64 -3.54
C ILE A 141 11.55 -5.58 -4.25
N THR A 142 11.60 -5.69 -5.57
CA THR A 142 12.25 -4.72 -6.48
C THR A 142 11.28 -4.31 -7.57
N PHE A 143 11.23 -3.01 -7.86
CA PHE A 143 10.45 -2.47 -8.98
C PHE A 143 10.98 -1.09 -9.37
N ILE A 144 10.56 -0.58 -10.54
CA ILE A 144 10.88 0.77 -10.98
C ILE A 144 9.61 1.61 -10.88
N ASP A 145 9.61 2.59 -9.99
CA ASP A 145 8.59 3.63 -9.96
C ASP A 145 8.86 4.66 -11.07
N PRO A 146 7.85 5.05 -11.87
CA PRO A 146 8.03 6.01 -12.96
C PRO A 146 8.56 7.38 -12.53
N PHE A 147 8.39 7.76 -11.26
CA PHE A 147 8.80 9.07 -10.73
C PHE A 147 10.03 8.97 -9.82
N HIS A 148 10.11 7.95 -8.96
CA HIS A 148 11.20 7.78 -8.00
C HIS A 148 12.37 6.94 -8.51
N GLY A 149 12.19 6.19 -9.60
CA GLY A 149 13.18 5.29 -10.16
C GLY A 149 13.19 3.92 -9.49
N GLU A 150 14.35 3.26 -9.46
CA GLU A 150 14.47 1.89 -8.97
C GLU A 150 14.31 1.84 -7.44
N ILE A 151 13.42 0.98 -6.97
CA ILE A 151 13.12 0.74 -5.56
C ILE A 151 13.50 -0.68 -5.21
N HIS A 152 14.25 -0.86 -4.13
CA HIS A 152 14.56 -2.16 -3.55
C HIS A 152 14.25 -2.15 -2.04
N TYR A 153 13.48 -3.13 -1.56
CA TYR A 153 13.19 -3.29 -0.14
C TYR A 153 13.23 -4.75 0.26
N GLY A 154 14.10 -5.11 1.22
CA GLY A 154 14.36 -6.52 1.54
C GLY A 154 14.87 -6.80 2.95
N LYS A 155 15.23 -8.06 3.21
CA LYS A 155 15.83 -8.52 4.48
C LYS A 155 17.29 -8.08 4.60
N ALA A 156 18.06 -8.16 3.52
CA ALA A 156 19.49 -7.84 3.51
C ALA A 156 19.76 -6.33 3.50
N GLN A 157 18.82 -5.54 2.96
CA GLN A 157 18.95 -4.10 2.85
C GLN A 157 17.64 -3.44 3.29
N SER A 158 17.75 -2.43 4.17
CA SER A 158 16.70 -1.43 4.33
C SER A 158 16.39 -0.78 2.98
N LEU A 159 15.28 -0.05 2.88
CA LEU A 159 14.86 0.57 1.62
C LEU A 159 16.02 1.27 0.89
N ALA A 160 16.14 1.03 -0.42
CA ALA A 160 17.06 1.73 -1.30
C ALA A 160 16.31 2.29 -2.52
N VAL A 161 16.73 3.47 -2.97
CA VAL A 161 16.18 4.19 -4.11
C VAL A 161 17.33 4.56 -5.05
N ASN A 162 17.26 4.12 -6.31
CA ASN A 162 18.32 4.26 -7.31
C ASN A 162 19.70 3.82 -6.80
N GLY A 163 19.74 2.67 -6.12
CA GLY A 163 20.95 2.09 -5.52
C GLY A 163 21.44 2.79 -4.25
N ALA A 164 20.89 3.94 -3.87
CA ALA A 164 21.24 4.63 -2.64
C ALA A 164 20.36 4.15 -1.48
N PRO A 165 20.93 3.69 -0.35
CA PRO A 165 20.16 3.40 0.85
C PRO A 165 19.38 4.64 1.30
N VAL A 166 18.10 4.46 1.59
CA VAL A 166 17.29 5.46 2.28
C VAL A 166 17.60 5.31 3.75
N GLU A 167 18.40 6.24 4.28
CA GLU A 167 18.52 6.38 5.73
C GLU A 167 17.16 6.82 6.27
N ASN A 168 16.59 6.02 7.16
CA ASN A 168 15.54 6.50 8.05
C ASN A 168 16.20 7.56 8.92
N LEU A 169 16.19 8.81 8.46
CA LEU A 169 16.43 9.94 9.32
C LEU A 169 15.38 9.82 10.41
N TYR A 170 15.79 9.34 11.58
CA TYR A 170 15.10 9.67 12.80
C TYR A 170 15.16 11.19 12.86
N HIS A 171 14.15 11.84 12.28
CA HIS A 171 13.87 13.20 12.63
C HIS A 171 13.76 13.19 14.15
N SER A 172 14.46 14.10 14.82
CA SER A 172 14.27 14.30 16.25
C SER A 172 12.76 14.40 16.52
N VAL A 173 12.33 14.11 17.75
CA VAL A 173 10.92 14.27 18.16
C VAL A 173 10.35 15.66 17.87
N GLU A 174 11.22 16.65 17.63
CA GLU A 174 10.86 18.01 17.22
C GLU A 174 10.29 18.07 15.79
N GLY A 175 10.68 17.14 14.90
CA GLY A 175 10.29 17.13 13.50
C GLY A 175 10.86 18.31 12.71
N LYS A 176 11.10 18.15 11.41
CA LYS A 176 11.44 19.28 10.54
C LYS A 176 10.61 19.21 9.27
N LEU A 177 9.55 20.01 9.21
CA LEU A 177 8.76 20.19 7.99
C LEU A 177 9.52 21.15 7.07
N THR A 178 9.93 20.67 5.90
CA THR A 178 10.51 21.51 4.85
C THR A 178 9.51 21.56 3.70
N ILE A 179 8.79 22.67 3.57
CA ILE A 179 7.89 22.90 2.45
C ILE A 179 8.74 23.40 1.28
N LYS A 180 8.85 22.59 0.21
CA LYS A 180 9.48 23.04 -1.03
C LYS A 180 8.47 23.91 -1.79
N GLY A 181 8.69 25.23 -1.76
CA GLY A 181 8.09 26.21 -2.68
C GLY A 181 6.59 26.46 -2.50
N SER A 182 6.22 27.35 -1.56
CA SER A 182 4.99 28.14 -1.73
C SER A 182 5.33 29.35 -2.59
N ASP A 183 4.86 29.39 -3.83
CA ASP A 183 4.73 30.66 -4.54
C ASP A 183 3.75 31.53 -3.74
N PRO A 184 4.15 32.71 -3.23
CA PRO A 184 3.26 33.58 -2.46
C PRO A 184 2.14 34.24 -3.30
N ARG A 185 1.85 33.73 -4.52
CA ARG A 185 0.82 34.24 -5.44
C ARG A 185 -0.22 33.20 -5.87
N ARG A 186 -0.61 32.27 -5.00
CA ARG A 186 -1.83 31.46 -5.17
C ARG A 186 -2.73 31.54 -3.94
#